data_AF-A0A2V2LIC5-F1
#
_entry.id   AF-A0A2V2LIC5-F1
#
_cell.length_a   1.000
_cell.length_b   1.000
_cell.length_c   1.000
_cell.angle_alpha   90.00
_cell.angle_beta   90.00
_cell.angle_gamma   90.00
#
_symmetry.space_group_name_H-M   'P 1'
#
loop_
_entity.id
_entity.type
_entity.pdbx_description
1 polymer ?
#
loop_
_entity_poly.entity_id
_entity_poly.type
_entity_poly.pdbx_seq_one_letter_code
_entity_poly.pdbx_strand_id
1 'polypeptide(L)'
;MTPRSLSILACLAFSPAAGLAQDGPAFDCAKAESSAEKLVCEDAELAALDRRLADRFAAAVEVAEGLDVDAEEVTNTLRAMQRGWISGRDECWKEPDLRACVQTEYLQREAELVADFMLEPPSETVELTCGPRALTAMIFPSALRGLRVEEGDSIYIGAQLKPDTPGTFYMRSAGGLVMEGNTIRVSDSYGETHACQIR
;
A
#
# COMPACT_ATOMS: atom_id res chain seq x y z
N MET A 1 -75.10 10.45 24.14
CA MET A 1 -74.27 9.92 23.04
C MET A 1 -73.02 10.78 22.96
N THR A 2 -71.87 10.26 23.39
CA THR A 2 -70.57 10.93 23.35
C THR A 2 -69.59 9.98 22.67
N PRO A 3 -69.00 10.32 21.52
CA PRO A 3 -67.89 9.54 20.98
C PRO A 3 -66.57 10.04 21.59
N ARG A 4 -65.80 9.07 22.09
CA ARG A 4 -64.42 9.23 22.57
C ARG A 4 -63.49 9.43 21.37
N SER A 5 -62.74 10.53 21.35
CA SER A 5 -61.62 10.71 20.43
C SER A 5 -60.41 9.92 20.91
N LEU A 6 -59.96 8.93 20.13
CA LEU A 6 -58.67 8.27 20.32
C LEU A 6 -57.58 9.07 19.59
N SER A 7 -56.61 9.59 20.33
CA SER A 7 -55.36 10.12 19.78
C SER A 7 -54.44 8.97 19.40
N ILE A 8 -54.07 8.87 18.12
CA ILE A 8 -53.06 7.93 17.63
C ILE A 8 -51.72 8.67 17.61
N LEU A 9 -50.83 8.30 18.54
CA LEU A 9 -49.43 8.72 18.53
C LEU A 9 -48.69 7.84 17.50
N ALA A 10 -48.30 8.41 16.36
CA ALA A 10 -47.48 7.72 15.37
C ALA A 10 -46.00 7.78 15.81
N CYS A 11 -45.50 6.67 16.37
CA CYS A 11 -44.07 6.48 16.58
C CYS A 11 -43.38 6.20 15.23
N LEU A 12 -42.71 7.20 14.67
CA LEU A 12 -41.76 7.04 13.58
C LEU A 12 -40.54 6.27 14.10
N ALA A 13 -40.52 4.96 13.84
CA ALA A 13 -39.35 4.13 14.08
C ALA A 13 -38.25 4.52 13.07
N PHE A 14 -37.23 5.22 13.57
CA PHE A 14 -35.98 5.45 12.85
C PHE A 14 -35.20 4.14 12.86
N SER A 15 -35.33 3.33 11.80
CA SER A 15 -34.48 2.17 11.62
C SER A 15 -33.05 2.64 11.30
N PRO A 16 -32.02 2.24 12.07
CA PRO A 16 -30.65 2.47 11.67
C PRO A 16 -30.38 1.59 10.45
N ALA A 17 -30.00 2.20 9.33
CA ALA A 17 -29.42 1.48 8.22
C ALA A 17 -28.09 0.89 8.70
N ALA A 18 -28.10 -0.37 9.12
CA ALA A 18 -26.88 -1.15 9.24
C ALA A 18 -26.29 -1.22 7.83
N GLY A 19 -25.20 -0.48 7.59
CA GLY A 19 -24.44 -0.60 6.35
C GLY A 19 -24.04 -2.07 6.21
N LEU A 20 -24.48 -2.71 5.12
CA LEU A 20 -24.05 -4.04 4.78
C LEU A 20 -22.53 -3.99 4.63
N ALA A 21 -21.81 -4.65 5.54
CA ALA A 21 -20.39 -4.88 5.35
C ALA A 21 -20.22 -5.57 3.99
N GLN A 22 -19.27 -5.09 3.17
CA GLN A 22 -18.95 -5.80 1.93
C GLN A 22 -18.36 -7.16 2.32
N ASP A 23 -19.11 -8.23 2.03
CA ASP A 23 -18.83 -9.61 2.47
C ASP A 23 -17.70 -10.31 1.66
N GLY A 24 -16.73 -9.55 1.12
CA GLY A 24 -15.64 -10.14 0.33
C GLY A 24 -14.63 -9.13 -0.23
N PRO A 25 -13.58 -9.61 -0.92
CA PRO A 25 -12.57 -8.77 -1.58
C PRO A 25 -13.17 -7.98 -2.76
N ALA A 26 -12.37 -7.10 -3.36
CA ALA A 26 -12.73 -6.30 -4.53
C ALA A 26 -12.79 -7.11 -5.84
N PHE A 27 -12.38 -8.38 -5.82
CA PHE A 27 -12.50 -9.31 -6.96
C PHE A 27 -13.58 -10.38 -6.72
N ASP A 28 -13.99 -11.04 -7.80
CA ASP A 28 -15.00 -12.10 -7.77
C ASP A 28 -14.40 -13.42 -7.27
N CYS A 29 -14.75 -13.81 -6.04
CA CYS A 29 -14.30 -15.06 -5.42
C CYS A 29 -14.68 -16.33 -6.20
N ALA A 30 -15.71 -16.30 -7.05
CA ALA A 30 -16.03 -17.43 -7.91
C ALA A 30 -14.96 -17.69 -8.99
N LYS A 31 -14.07 -16.72 -9.23
CA LYS A 31 -12.95 -16.78 -10.18
C LYS A 31 -11.59 -16.96 -9.51
N ALA A 32 -11.55 -17.15 -8.19
CA ALA A 32 -10.29 -17.37 -7.47
C ALA A 32 -9.62 -18.68 -7.91
N GLU A 33 -8.42 -18.60 -8.45
CA GLU A 33 -7.63 -19.74 -8.92
C GLU A 33 -6.48 -20.03 -7.96
N SER A 34 -5.78 -18.99 -7.52
CA SER A 34 -4.57 -19.13 -6.70
C SER A 34 -4.88 -19.46 -5.23
N SER A 35 -3.91 -20.03 -4.52
CA SER A 35 -4.02 -20.25 -3.07
C SER A 35 -4.17 -18.94 -2.31
N ALA A 36 -3.52 -17.87 -2.78
CA ALA A 36 -3.63 -16.54 -2.18
C ALA A 36 -5.03 -15.94 -2.39
N GLU A 37 -5.60 -16.03 -3.59
CA GLU A 37 -6.96 -15.54 -3.87
C GLU A 37 -8.01 -16.26 -3.03
N LYS A 38 -7.95 -17.59 -2.96
CA LYS A 38 -8.86 -18.39 -2.13
C LYS A 38 -8.76 -18.00 -0.66
N LEU A 39 -7.53 -17.82 -0.15
CA LEU A 39 -7.31 -17.36 1.22
C LEU A 39 -7.91 -15.96 1.45
N VAL A 40 -7.72 -15.03 0.51
CA VAL A 40 -8.28 -13.67 0.61
C VAL A 40 -9.82 -13.70 0.62
N CYS A 41 -10.44 -14.64 -0.10
CA CYS A 41 -11.90 -14.83 -0.09
C CYS A 41 -12.45 -15.38 1.23
N GLU A 42 -11.67 -16.19 1.94
CA GLU A 42 -12.11 -16.84 3.19
C GLU A 42 -11.74 -16.03 4.45
N ASP A 43 -10.81 -15.09 4.33
CA ASP A 43 -10.30 -14.31 5.44
C ASP A 43 -10.74 -12.84 5.39
N ALA A 44 -11.54 -12.44 6.38
CA ALA A 44 -12.15 -11.11 6.42
C ALA A 44 -11.12 -9.96 6.52
N GLU A 45 -9.98 -10.17 7.18
CA GLU A 45 -8.94 -9.14 7.30
C GLU A 45 -8.20 -8.97 5.98
N LEU A 46 -7.85 -10.07 5.29
CA LEU A 46 -7.23 -10.00 3.96
C LEU A 46 -8.20 -9.44 2.91
N ALA A 47 -9.48 -9.79 2.96
CA ALA A 47 -10.50 -9.19 2.11
C ALA A 47 -10.59 -7.67 2.31
N ALA A 48 -10.46 -7.20 3.55
CA ALA A 48 -10.43 -5.77 3.85
C ALA A 48 -9.15 -5.09 3.33
N LEU A 49 -8.00 -5.77 3.41
CA LEU A 49 -6.74 -5.31 2.81
C LEU A 49 -6.85 -5.19 1.29
N ASP A 50 -7.48 -6.18 0.64
CA ASP A 50 -7.67 -6.19 -0.81
C ASP A 50 -8.53 -5.01 -1.28
N ARG A 51 -9.66 -4.76 -0.62
CA ARG A 51 -10.50 -3.59 -0.93
C ARG A 51 -9.73 -2.28 -0.74
N ARG A 52 -9.00 -2.14 0.37
CA ARG A 52 -8.18 -0.95 0.62
C ARG A 52 -7.14 -0.76 -0.48
N LEU A 53 -6.46 -1.83 -0.89
CA LEU A 53 -5.47 -1.75 -1.96
C LEU A 53 -6.10 -1.37 -3.31
N ALA A 54 -7.31 -1.88 -3.61
CA ALA A 54 -8.06 -1.49 -4.80
C ALA A 54 -8.37 0.01 -4.81
N ASP A 55 -8.77 0.59 -3.68
CA ASP A 55 -8.99 2.03 -3.55
C ASP A 55 -7.70 2.84 -3.77
N ARG A 56 -6.57 2.39 -3.18
CA ARG A 56 -5.26 3.04 -3.39
C ARG A 56 -4.79 2.96 -4.84
N PHE A 57 -5.02 1.81 -5.48
CA PHE A 57 -4.67 1.63 -6.89
C PHE A 57 -5.50 2.54 -7.79
N ALA A 58 -6.81 2.69 -7.51
CA ALA A 58 -7.68 3.62 -8.23
C ALA A 58 -7.19 5.07 -8.09
N ALA A 59 -6.83 5.50 -6.87
CA ALA A 59 -6.27 6.83 -6.64
C ALA A 59 -4.92 7.04 -7.38
N ALA A 60 -4.04 6.03 -7.39
CA ALA A 60 -2.79 6.09 -8.15
C ALA A 60 -3.03 6.20 -9.66
N VAL A 61 -4.03 5.49 -10.19
CA VAL A 61 -4.43 5.61 -11.61
C VAL A 61 -4.96 7.01 -11.91
N GLU A 62 -5.78 7.61 -11.03
CA GLU A 62 -6.26 8.98 -11.19
C GLU A 62 -5.11 9.99 -11.24
N VAL A 63 -4.13 9.85 -10.34
CA VAL A 63 -2.91 10.69 -10.37
C VAL A 63 -2.15 10.50 -11.68
N ALA A 64 -1.95 9.26 -12.11
CA ALA A 64 -1.22 8.95 -13.35
C ALA A 64 -1.92 9.51 -14.60
N GLU A 65 -3.23 9.37 -14.70
CA GLU A 65 -4.05 9.86 -15.81
C GLU A 65 -4.12 11.40 -15.83
N GLY A 66 -3.91 12.06 -14.68
CA GLY A 66 -3.89 13.50 -14.53
C GLY A 66 -2.55 14.20 -14.79
N LEU A 67 -1.49 13.46 -15.14
CA LEU A 67 -0.17 14.05 -15.42
C LEU A 67 -0.17 14.88 -16.72
N ASP A 68 0.54 16.01 -16.72
CA ASP A 68 0.69 16.85 -17.91
C ASP A 68 1.57 16.21 -18.99
N VAL A 69 2.49 15.34 -18.59
CA VAL A 69 3.49 14.68 -19.44
C VAL A 69 3.46 13.18 -19.18
N ASP A 70 3.53 12.39 -20.24
CA ASP A 70 3.62 10.92 -20.22
C ASP A 70 2.49 10.18 -19.47
N ALA A 71 1.34 10.81 -19.23
CA ALA A 71 0.20 10.22 -18.49
C ALA A 71 -0.20 8.82 -18.99
N GLU A 72 -0.26 8.61 -20.30
CA GLU A 72 -0.59 7.29 -20.88
C GLU A 72 0.49 6.25 -20.56
N GLU A 73 1.77 6.59 -20.71
CA GLU A 73 2.88 5.69 -20.43
C GLU A 73 2.96 5.33 -18.95
N VAL A 74 2.83 6.33 -18.06
CA VAL A 74 2.83 6.13 -16.61
C VAL A 74 1.63 5.26 -16.19
N THR A 75 0.44 5.55 -16.70
CA THR A 75 -0.78 4.77 -16.39
C THR A 75 -0.64 3.31 -16.87
N ASN A 76 -0.13 3.10 -18.08
CA ASN A 76 0.09 1.76 -18.63
C ASN A 76 1.13 0.98 -17.82
N THR A 77 2.20 1.66 -17.41
CA THR A 77 3.25 1.10 -16.56
C THR A 77 2.70 0.72 -15.19
N LEU A 78 1.95 1.61 -14.53
CA LEU A 78 1.28 1.33 -13.26
C LEU A 78 0.38 0.09 -13.34
N ARG A 79 -0.47 0.00 -14.37
CA ARG A 79 -1.34 -1.16 -14.59
C ARG A 79 -0.55 -2.45 -14.83
N ALA A 80 0.57 -2.38 -15.56
CA ALA A 80 1.45 -3.51 -15.78
C ALA A 80 2.12 -3.99 -14.49
N MET A 81 2.62 -3.06 -13.68
CA MET A 81 3.23 -3.36 -12.39
C MET A 81 2.21 -3.95 -11.42
N GLN A 82 0.97 -3.48 -11.42
CA GLN A 82 -0.09 -4.07 -10.61
C GLN A 82 -0.38 -5.53 -10.99
N ARG A 83 -0.40 -5.86 -12.28
CA ARG A 83 -0.52 -7.26 -12.74
C ARG A 83 0.69 -8.10 -12.30
N GLY A 84 1.89 -7.55 -12.41
CA GLY A 84 3.11 -8.21 -11.94
C GLY A 84 3.09 -8.48 -10.44
N TRP A 85 2.60 -7.52 -9.64
CA TRP A 85 2.41 -7.69 -8.21
C TRP A 85 1.40 -8.79 -7.88
N ILE A 86 0.26 -8.86 -8.58
CA ILE A 86 -0.72 -9.95 -8.39
C ILE A 86 -0.05 -11.32 -8.59
N SER A 87 0.75 -11.47 -9.66
CA SER A 87 1.51 -12.70 -9.90
C SER A 87 2.52 -12.97 -8.78
N GLY A 88 3.19 -11.94 -8.25
CA GLY A 88 4.10 -12.07 -7.10
C GLY A 88 3.40 -12.54 -5.83
N ARG A 89 2.27 -11.91 -5.46
CA ARG A 89 1.42 -12.31 -4.32
C ARG A 89 0.98 -13.76 -4.45
N ASP A 90 0.59 -14.17 -5.65
CA ASP A 90 0.13 -15.54 -5.89
C ASP A 90 1.22 -16.58 -5.66
N GLU A 91 2.52 -16.22 -5.72
CA GLU A 91 3.65 -17.09 -5.41
C GLU A 91 3.85 -17.35 -3.91
N CYS A 92 3.05 -16.72 -3.03
CA CYS A 92 3.07 -16.99 -1.58
C CYS A 92 2.77 -18.45 -1.21
N TRP A 93 2.28 -19.28 -2.13
CA TRP A 93 2.16 -20.74 -1.92
C TRP A 93 3.51 -21.43 -1.64
N LYS A 94 4.62 -20.79 -2.03
CA LYS A 94 5.98 -21.27 -1.78
C LYS A 94 6.46 -21.00 -0.36
N GLU A 95 5.83 -20.06 0.35
CA GLU A 95 6.22 -19.67 1.70
C GLU A 95 5.64 -20.62 2.76
N PRO A 96 6.35 -20.84 3.89
CA PRO A 96 5.86 -21.69 4.97
C PRO A 96 4.55 -21.19 5.60
N ASP A 97 4.37 -19.86 5.63
CA ASP A 97 3.17 -19.20 6.14
C ASP A 97 2.52 -18.39 5.03
N LEU A 98 1.55 -19.03 4.34
CA LEU A 98 0.79 -18.43 3.26
C LEU A 98 0.08 -17.14 3.70
N ARG A 99 -0.52 -17.12 4.90
CA ARG A 99 -1.26 -15.96 5.39
C ARG A 99 -0.34 -14.78 5.63
N ALA A 100 0.77 -15.00 6.32
CA ALA A 100 1.73 -13.94 6.61
C ALA A 100 2.37 -13.39 5.33
N CYS A 101 2.67 -14.25 4.35
CA CYS A 101 3.17 -13.81 3.04
C CYS A 101 2.15 -12.93 2.33
N VAL A 102 0.91 -13.40 2.17
CA VAL A 102 -0.15 -12.65 1.46
C VAL A 102 -0.39 -11.31 2.15
N GLN A 103 -0.51 -11.28 3.48
CA GLN A 103 -0.66 -10.04 4.24
C GLN A 103 0.50 -9.06 3.97
N THR A 104 1.74 -9.55 3.98
CA THR A 104 2.93 -8.73 3.74
C THR A 104 2.91 -8.14 2.33
N GLU A 105 2.56 -8.93 1.32
CA GLU A 105 2.44 -8.48 -0.08
C GLU A 105 1.41 -7.35 -0.25
N TYR A 106 0.25 -7.45 0.40
CA TYR A 106 -0.75 -6.35 0.40
C TYR A 106 -0.21 -5.09 1.05
N LEU A 107 0.41 -5.21 2.23
CA LEU A 107 0.90 -4.05 2.99
C LEU A 107 2.06 -3.36 2.28
N GLN A 108 2.98 -4.12 1.69
CA GLN A 108 4.08 -3.56 0.91
C GLN A 108 3.56 -2.84 -0.34
N ARG A 109 2.61 -3.45 -1.07
CA ARG A 109 2.07 -2.82 -2.27
C ARG A 109 1.31 -1.53 -1.98
N GLU A 110 0.55 -1.48 -0.89
CA GLU A 110 -0.07 -0.24 -0.44
C GLU A 110 0.97 0.85 -0.17
N ALA A 111 2.03 0.50 0.57
CA ALA A 111 3.11 1.43 0.89
C ALA A 111 3.83 1.95 -0.35
N GLU A 112 4.07 1.09 -1.34
CA GLU A 112 4.64 1.48 -2.63
C GLU A 112 3.72 2.43 -3.40
N LEU A 113 2.42 2.13 -3.52
CA LEU A 113 1.47 2.99 -4.24
C LEU A 113 1.36 4.37 -3.58
N VAL A 114 1.30 4.42 -2.26
CA VAL A 114 1.26 5.67 -1.50
C VAL A 114 2.52 6.51 -1.73
N ALA A 115 3.70 5.88 -1.70
CA ALA A 115 4.98 6.56 -1.86
C ALA A 115 5.25 7.00 -3.31
N ASP A 116 4.91 6.16 -4.30
CA ASP A 116 5.17 6.42 -5.71
C ASP A 116 4.30 7.56 -6.25
N PHE A 117 3.01 7.50 -5.95
CA PHE A 117 2.02 8.48 -6.44
C PHE A 117 1.71 9.59 -5.44
N MET A 118 2.47 9.68 -4.34
CA MET A 118 2.31 10.72 -3.31
C MET A 118 0.85 10.83 -2.82
N LEU A 119 0.18 9.68 -2.61
CA LEU A 119 -1.25 9.63 -2.29
C LEU A 119 -1.57 10.24 -0.91
N GLU A 120 -0.54 10.41 -0.08
CA GLU A 120 -0.56 11.07 1.22
C GLU A 120 0.73 11.90 1.38
N PRO A 121 0.75 12.94 2.22
CA PRO A 121 2.00 13.65 2.51
C PRO A 121 2.99 12.75 3.29
N PRO A 122 4.31 12.91 3.06
CA PRO A 122 5.29 12.19 3.85
C PRO A 122 5.23 12.61 5.32
N SER A 123 5.35 11.62 6.20
CA SER A 123 5.48 11.83 7.65
C SER A 123 6.85 12.37 8.06
N GLU A 124 7.85 12.12 7.22
CA GLU A 124 9.24 12.46 7.45
C GLU A 124 9.94 12.64 6.10
N THR A 125 10.79 13.66 6.00
CA THR A 125 11.66 13.90 4.84
C THR A 125 13.07 14.12 5.34
N VAL A 126 14.02 13.35 4.82
CA VAL A 126 15.42 13.34 5.25
C VAL A 126 16.31 13.54 4.04
N GLU A 127 17.11 14.61 4.08
CA GLU A 127 18.16 14.85 3.10
C GLU A 127 19.41 14.08 3.51
N LEU A 128 19.93 13.24 2.60
CA LEU A 128 21.07 12.37 2.84
C LEU A 128 22.22 12.67 1.89
N THR A 129 23.44 12.59 2.41
CA THR A 129 24.66 12.55 1.60
C THR A 129 25.32 11.19 1.77
N CYS A 130 25.41 10.41 0.69
CA CYS A 130 25.99 9.06 0.65
C CYS A 130 27.21 9.07 -0.28
N GLY A 131 28.38 9.47 0.23
CA GLY A 131 29.55 9.72 -0.61
C GLY A 131 29.29 10.89 -1.59
N PRO A 132 29.40 10.70 -2.92
CA PRO A 132 29.08 11.75 -3.90
C PRO A 132 27.58 11.90 -4.19
N ARG A 133 26.74 10.99 -3.68
CA ARG A 133 25.30 10.94 -3.94
C ARG A 133 24.55 11.84 -2.96
N ALA A 134 23.59 12.59 -3.46
CA ALA A 134 22.64 13.35 -2.66
C ALA A 134 21.25 12.74 -2.86
N LEU A 135 20.60 12.34 -1.77
CA LEU A 135 19.31 11.66 -1.80
C LEU A 135 18.31 12.44 -0.94
N THR A 136 17.06 12.54 -1.40
CA THR A 136 15.93 12.98 -0.58
C THR A 136 15.06 11.77 -0.26
N ALA A 137 15.07 11.33 0.99
CA ALA A 137 14.26 10.20 1.45
C ALA A 137 12.96 10.70 2.10
N MET A 138 11.81 10.35 1.52
CA MET A 138 10.47 10.67 2.02
C MET A 138 9.81 9.40 2.55
N ILE A 139 9.30 9.45 3.78
CA ILE A 139 8.74 8.28 4.47
C ILE A 139 7.26 8.50 4.76
N PHE A 140 6.42 7.53 4.39
CA PHE A 140 4.95 7.64 4.42
C PHE A 140 4.36 6.79 5.56
N PRO A 141 3.30 7.27 6.24
CA PRO A 141 2.75 6.64 7.44
C PRO A 141 1.74 5.52 7.16
N SER A 142 1.91 4.77 6.07
CA SER A 142 1.12 3.57 5.78
C SER A 142 1.40 2.43 6.78
N ALA A 143 0.56 1.38 6.78
CA ALA A 143 0.64 0.29 7.76
C ALA A 143 2.01 -0.41 7.81
N LEU A 144 2.64 -0.65 6.65
CA LEU A 144 4.10 -0.68 6.52
C LEU A 144 4.53 0.68 6.02
N ARG A 145 5.56 1.30 6.62
CA ARG A 145 6.02 2.62 6.20
C ARG A 145 6.49 2.59 4.75
N GLY A 146 5.92 3.43 3.90
CA GLY A 146 6.35 3.61 2.51
C GLY A 146 7.61 4.45 2.43
N LEU A 147 8.41 4.26 1.39
CA LEU A 147 9.64 5.01 1.11
C LEU A 147 9.66 5.46 -0.34
N ARG A 148 9.90 6.74 -0.55
CA ARG A 148 10.30 7.32 -1.83
C ARG A 148 11.68 7.94 -1.65
N VAL A 149 12.63 7.60 -2.50
CA VAL A 149 13.96 8.20 -2.51
C VAL A 149 14.17 8.86 -3.87
N GLU A 150 14.45 10.16 -3.86
CA GLU A 150 14.78 10.91 -5.06
C GLU A 150 16.30 11.12 -5.14
N GLU A 151 16.87 10.87 -6.32
CA GLU A 151 18.29 11.05 -6.64
C GLU A 151 18.42 11.65 -8.05
N GLY A 152 18.59 12.97 -8.14
CA GLY A 152 18.53 13.66 -9.42
C GLY A 152 17.19 13.41 -10.12
N ASP A 153 17.23 12.84 -11.33
CA ASP A 153 16.03 12.48 -12.10
C ASP A 153 15.50 11.07 -11.78
N SER A 154 16.17 10.34 -10.87
CA SER A 154 15.77 8.98 -10.49
C SER A 154 14.89 8.98 -9.24
N ILE A 155 13.89 8.11 -9.26
CA ILE A 155 12.99 7.86 -8.13
C ILE A 155 13.06 6.37 -7.80
N TYR A 156 13.28 6.06 -6.53
CA TYR A 156 13.27 4.71 -6.00
C TYR A 156 12.15 4.55 -4.99
N ILE A 157 11.35 3.50 -5.15
CA ILE A 157 10.18 3.23 -4.33
C ILE A 157 10.42 1.98 -3.49
N GLY A 158 9.99 2.03 -2.24
CA GLY A 158 10.16 0.93 -1.32
C GLY A 158 9.15 0.94 -0.19
N ALA A 159 9.28 -0.06 0.66
CA ALA A 159 8.50 -0.24 1.88
C ALA A 159 9.39 -0.78 2.99
N GLN A 160 8.98 -0.55 4.24
CA GLN A 160 9.60 -1.19 5.39
C GLN A 160 9.45 -2.71 5.25
N LEU A 161 10.53 -3.46 5.49
CA LEU A 161 10.59 -4.89 5.21
C LEU A 161 9.49 -5.66 5.95
N LYS A 162 9.33 -5.40 7.25
CA LYS A 162 8.33 -5.99 8.15
C LYS A 162 7.97 -5.01 9.27
N PRO A 163 6.83 -5.17 9.96
CA PRO A 163 6.43 -4.26 11.03
C PRO A 163 7.45 -4.12 12.17
N ASP A 164 8.21 -5.18 12.45
CA ASP A 164 9.19 -5.30 13.54
C ASP A 164 10.62 -4.88 13.14
N THR A 165 10.81 -4.34 11.93
CA THR A 165 12.11 -3.86 11.43
C THR A 165 12.06 -2.35 11.14
N PRO A 166 11.76 -1.51 12.15
CA PRO A 166 11.63 -0.07 11.95
C PRO A 166 12.92 0.51 11.38
N GLY A 167 12.78 1.34 10.34
CA GLY A 167 13.93 1.99 9.69
C GLY A 167 14.65 1.12 8.67
N THR A 168 14.25 -0.13 8.45
CA THR A 168 14.81 -0.99 7.39
C THR A 168 13.85 -1.09 6.21
N PHE A 169 14.24 -0.52 5.09
CA PHE A 169 13.45 -0.44 3.87
C PHE A 169 14.08 -1.25 2.75
N TYR A 170 13.24 -2.00 2.05
CA TYR A 170 13.58 -2.58 0.75
C TYR A 170 13.11 -1.63 -0.34
N MET A 171 14.01 -1.26 -1.25
CA MET A 171 13.71 -0.45 -2.43
C MET A 171 13.63 -1.37 -3.64
N ARG A 172 12.44 -1.48 -4.23
CA ARG A 172 12.18 -2.39 -5.35
C ARG A 172 13.14 -2.09 -6.50
N SER A 173 13.89 -3.11 -6.90
CA SER A 173 14.89 -3.05 -7.97
C SER A 173 16.08 -2.10 -7.75
N ALA A 174 16.23 -1.51 -6.55
CA ALA A 174 17.29 -0.53 -6.26
C ALA A 174 18.14 -0.87 -5.04
N GLY A 175 17.72 -1.84 -4.22
CA GLY A 175 18.45 -2.30 -3.03
C GLY A 175 17.70 -1.96 -1.75
N GLY A 176 18.29 -1.17 -0.86
CA GLY A 176 17.70 -0.93 0.45
C GLY A 176 18.23 0.31 1.17
N LEU A 177 17.49 0.76 2.17
CA LEU A 177 17.86 1.88 3.03
C LEU A 177 17.67 1.45 4.48
N VAL A 178 18.71 1.60 5.29
CA VAL A 178 18.66 1.36 6.74
C VAL A 178 18.90 2.69 7.45
N MET A 179 17.97 3.07 8.32
CA MET A 179 18.01 4.23 9.19
C MET A 179 17.77 3.77 10.63
N GLU A 180 18.86 3.39 11.32
CA GLU A 180 18.80 2.89 12.69
C GLU A 180 19.64 3.78 13.62
N GLY A 181 18.95 4.54 14.48
CA GLY A 181 19.59 5.51 15.36
C GLY A 181 20.42 6.52 14.57
N ASN A 182 21.74 6.51 14.79
CA ASN A 182 22.68 7.40 14.10
C ASN A 182 23.37 6.74 12.89
N THR A 183 22.94 5.54 12.51
CA THR A 183 23.52 4.76 11.42
C THR A 183 22.58 4.79 10.23
N ILE A 184 23.03 5.41 9.14
CA ILE A 184 22.31 5.44 7.86
C ILE A 184 23.16 4.77 6.80
N ARG A 185 22.57 3.78 6.10
CA ARG A 185 23.23 3.07 5.01
C ARG A 185 22.26 2.86 3.86
N VAL A 186 22.73 3.12 2.64
CA VAL A 186 22.06 2.69 1.42
C VAL A 186 22.78 1.46 0.88
N SER A 187 22.03 0.46 0.44
CA SER A 187 22.56 -0.68 -0.31
C SER A 187 22.07 -0.64 -1.74
N ASP A 188 22.91 -1.04 -2.70
CA ASP A 188 22.51 -1.22 -4.08
C ASP A 188 21.82 -2.59 -4.31
N SER A 189 21.45 -2.90 -5.56
CA SER A 189 20.83 -4.17 -5.94
C SER A 189 21.74 -5.39 -5.80
N TYR A 190 23.06 -5.20 -5.66
CA TYR A 190 24.04 -6.25 -5.45
C TYR A 190 24.39 -6.45 -3.97
N GLY A 191 23.83 -5.62 -3.09
CA GLY A 191 24.06 -5.66 -1.64
C GLY A 191 25.32 -4.90 -1.21
N GLU A 192 25.97 -4.14 -2.10
CA GLU A 192 27.04 -3.23 -1.70
C GLU A 192 26.46 -2.09 -0.87
N THR A 193 27.08 -1.76 0.27
CA THR A 193 26.56 -0.77 1.21
C THR A 193 27.43 0.48 1.26
N HIS A 194 26.78 1.64 1.32
CA HIS A 194 27.43 2.94 1.48
C HIS A 194 26.86 3.67 2.71
N ALA A 195 27.75 4.21 3.53
CA ALA A 195 27.35 5.03 4.66
C ALA A 195 26.81 6.38 4.18
N CYS A 196 25.78 6.86 4.86
CA CYS A 196 25.16 8.15 4.59
C CYS A 196 25.14 9.01 5.86
N GLN A 197 25.01 10.32 5.67
CA GLN A 197 24.81 11.30 6.74
C GLN A 197 23.62 12.18 6.42
N ILE A 198 22.87 12.59 7.45
CA ILE A 198 21.83 13.62 7.32
C ILE A 198 22.54 14.94 7.00
N ARG A 199 22.03 15.64 6.00
CA ARG A 199 22.55 16.94 5.54
C ARG A 199 22.02 18.10 6.39
#